data_AF-A0A7S0FIX6-F1
#
_entry.id   AF-A0A7S0FIX6-F1
#
_cell.length_a   1.000
_cell.length_b   1.000
_cell.length_c   1.000
_cell.angle_alpha   90.00
_cell.angle_beta   90.00
_cell.angle_gamma   90.00
#
_symmetry.space_group_name_H-M   'P 1'
#
loop_
_entity.id
_entity.type
_entity.pdbx_description
1 polymer ?
#
loop_
_entity_poly.entity_id
_entity_poly.type
_entity_poly.pdbx_seq_one_letter_code
_entity_poly.pdbx_strand_id
1 'polypeptide(L)'
;IHATGWRLSPFNLRAFAVFRVLRVLRVMWLARVLRNLSELLVIVRAIAVAFRGISIVLALLGLLVYMGAIVFRVLLEGTALGAHRFGNVFAAMATLLLEVTLSGTKGGPVIREAASHHVAYGLLLLVFALLANVTVMGVLTGLLVQTVKTVAQAEKEEAHGKSMALIVDELWALLTEKQGHAESISEQQLTTSLTVKRFAKDLHDLGVDLEGLISASGFIFEQHAGRLSKPQFK
;
A
#
# COMPACT_ATOMS: atom_id res chain seq x y z
N ILE A 1 -23.46 55.79 -26.95
CA ILE A 1 -22.18 55.86 -26.19
C ILE A 1 -22.43 55.18 -24.85
N HIS A 2 -21.78 54.04 -24.60
CA HIS A 2 -21.47 53.39 -23.31
C HIS A 2 -21.35 51.87 -23.51
N ALA A 3 -20.15 51.42 -23.88
CA ALA A 3 -19.75 50.01 -23.84
C ALA A 3 -18.79 49.82 -22.65
N THR A 4 -19.33 49.41 -21.51
CA THR A 4 -18.61 48.75 -20.42
C THR A 4 -18.28 47.33 -20.89
N GLY A 5 -17.06 46.81 -20.92
CA GLY A 5 -15.90 47.11 -20.12
C GLY A 5 -15.48 45.84 -19.39
N TRP A 6 -14.91 44.84 -20.09
CA TRP A 6 -14.10 43.75 -19.52
C TRP A 6 -13.19 43.16 -20.62
N ARG A 7 -12.10 43.88 -20.96
CA ARG A 7 -10.96 43.26 -21.64
C ARG A 7 -10.22 42.40 -20.63
N LEU A 8 -10.53 41.10 -20.58
CA LEU A 8 -9.75 40.13 -19.82
C LEU A 8 -8.33 40.09 -20.41
N SER A 9 -7.39 40.66 -19.67
CA SER A 9 -5.98 40.70 -20.03
C SER A 9 -5.40 39.27 -20.06
N PRO A 10 -4.61 38.89 -21.09
CA PRO A 10 -3.93 37.59 -21.16
C PRO A 10 -2.85 37.40 -20.06
N PHE A 11 -2.67 38.41 -19.21
CA PHE A 11 -1.70 38.42 -18.12
C PHE A 11 -2.16 37.57 -16.92
N ASN A 12 -3.47 37.50 -16.66
CA ASN A 12 -4.01 36.75 -15.51
C ASN A 12 -3.90 35.23 -15.70
N LEU A 13 -4.07 34.71 -16.92
CA LEU A 13 -3.92 33.27 -17.23
C LEU A 13 -2.50 32.78 -16.97
N ARG A 14 -1.50 33.61 -17.29
CA ARG A 14 -0.09 33.32 -17.03
C ARG A 14 0.24 33.43 -15.55
N ALA A 15 -0.32 34.41 -14.83
CA ALA A 15 -0.15 34.53 -13.38
C ALA A 15 -0.72 33.31 -12.63
N PHE A 16 -1.90 32.80 -13.02
CA PHE A 16 -2.46 31.57 -12.45
C PHE A 16 -1.62 30.32 -12.78
N ALA A 17 -1.08 30.23 -13.99
CA ALA A 17 -0.18 29.14 -14.38
C ALA A 17 1.14 29.19 -13.59
N VAL A 18 1.74 30.38 -13.43
CA VAL A 18 2.96 30.62 -12.64
C VAL A 18 2.72 30.30 -11.16
N PHE A 19 1.59 30.69 -10.58
CA PHE A 19 1.24 30.31 -9.20
C PHE A 19 1.09 28.80 -9.02
N ARG A 20 0.50 28.11 -10.02
CA ARG A 20 0.36 26.64 -10.01
C ARG A 20 1.73 25.96 -10.10
N VAL A 21 2.61 26.43 -10.98
CA VAL A 21 3.98 25.89 -11.13
C VAL A 21 4.82 26.17 -9.88
N LEU A 22 4.77 27.38 -9.32
CA LEU A 22 5.49 27.73 -8.08
C LEU A 22 5.00 26.89 -6.88
N ARG A 23 3.70 26.61 -6.78
CA ARG A 23 3.14 25.73 -5.74
C ARG A 23 3.65 24.29 -5.91
N VAL A 24 3.67 23.77 -7.13
CA VAL A 24 4.20 22.42 -7.42
C VAL A 24 5.70 22.35 -7.14
N LEU A 25 6.47 23.38 -7.50
CA LEU A 25 7.90 23.46 -7.20
C LEU A 25 8.18 23.46 -5.70
N ARG A 26 7.42 24.25 -4.91
CA ARG A 26 7.53 24.25 -3.45
C ARG A 26 7.20 22.89 -2.85
N VAL A 27 6.13 22.23 -3.30
CA VAL A 27 5.75 20.89 -2.82
C VAL A 27 6.84 19.86 -3.16
N MET A 28 7.45 19.94 -4.35
CA MET A 28 8.60 19.11 -4.70
C MET A 28 9.82 19.38 -3.82
N TRP A 29 10.06 20.63 -3.45
CA TRP A 29 11.17 21.02 -2.57
C TRP A 29 10.93 20.52 -1.14
N LEU A 30 9.73 20.69 -0.60
CA LEU A 30 9.33 20.09 0.68
C LEU A 30 9.43 18.56 0.61
N ALA A 31 8.97 17.91 -0.46
CA ALA A 31 9.12 16.46 -0.65
C ALA A 31 10.59 16.01 -0.64
N ARG A 32 11.51 16.83 -1.16
CA ARG A 32 12.95 16.59 -1.09
C ARG A 32 13.54 16.85 0.29
N VAL A 33 13.00 17.80 1.07
CA VAL A 33 13.39 18.02 2.48
C VAL A 33 12.86 16.91 3.40
N LEU A 34 11.65 16.41 3.15
CA LEU A 34 11.08 15.22 3.82
C LEU A 34 11.92 13.97 3.56
N ARG A 35 12.71 13.94 2.48
CA ARG A 35 13.66 12.86 2.15
C ARG A 35 14.86 12.76 3.11
N ASN A 36 15.18 13.83 3.84
CA ASN A 36 16.27 13.81 4.83
C ASN A 36 15.86 13.12 6.13
N LEU A 37 14.56 12.82 6.31
CA LEU A 37 14.05 11.97 7.37
C LEU A 37 13.76 10.60 6.76
N SER A 38 14.65 9.64 7.01
CA SER A 38 14.52 8.25 6.55
C SER A 38 13.16 7.65 6.87
N GLU A 39 12.57 8.04 8.00
CA GLU A 39 11.25 7.61 8.48
C GLU A 39 10.08 8.05 7.57
N LEU A 40 10.11 9.27 7.05
CA LEU A 40 9.06 9.77 6.16
C LEU A 40 9.10 9.11 4.78
N LEU A 41 10.29 8.73 4.30
CA LEU A 41 10.42 8.02 3.03
C LEU A 41 9.81 6.62 3.07
N VAL A 42 9.91 5.94 4.21
CA VAL A 42 9.29 4.63 4.41
C VAL A 42 7.77 4.77 4.29
N ILE A 43 7.18 5.77 4.96
CA ILE A 43 5.74 6.03 4.89
C ILE A 43 5.30 6.40 3.47
N VAL A 44 6.04 7.28 2.78
CA VAL A 44 5.71 7.69 1.41
C VAL A 44 5.79 6.51 0.43
N ARG A 45 6.81 5.65 0.57
CA ARG A 45 6.94 4.42 -0.25
C ARG A 45 5.81 3.45 0.07
N ALA A 46 5.43 3.28 1.33
CA ALA A 46 4.31 2.43 1.73
C ALA A 46 2.98 2.93 1.14
N ILE A 47 2.71 4.23 1.19
CA ILE A 47 1.53 4.84 0.55
C ILE A 47 1.57 4.64 -0.98
N ALA A 48 2.73 4.82 -1.61
CA ALA A 48 2.88 4.61 -3.05
C ALA A 48 2.61 3.16 -3.47
N VAL A 49 3.06 2.19 -2.67
CA VAL A 49 2.77 0.75 -2.89
C VAL A 49 1.28 0.47 -2.69
N ALA A 50 0.67 0.99 -1.62
CA ALA A 50 -0.76 0.85 -1.36
C ALA A 50 -1.62 1.49 -2.47
N PHE A 51 -1.17 2.60 -3.05
CA PHE A 51 -1.86 3.31 -4.12
C PHE A 51 -2.09 2.44 -5.36
N ARG A 52 -1.19 1.48 -5.66
CA ARG A 52 -1.37 0.52 -6.75
C ARG A 52 -2.59 -0.37 -6.55
N GLY A 53 -2.86 -0.80 -5.31
CA GLY A 53 -4.06 -1.56 -4.98
C GLY A 53 -5.31 -0.67 -5.10
N ILE A 54 -5.25 0.52 -4.51
CA ILE A 54 -6.34 1.50 -4.52
C ILE A 54 -6.75 1.87 -5.95
N SER A 55 -5.80 2.03 -6.88
CA SER A 55 -6.10 2.46 -8.25
C SER A 55 -6.93 1.42 -9.03
N ILE A 56 -6.67 0.13 -8.84
CA ILE A 56 -7.44 -0.95 -9.46
C ILE A 56 -8.88 -0.95 -8.94
N VAL A 57 -9.05 -0.75 -7.64
CA VAL A 57 -10.36 -0.69 -6.99
C VAL A 57 -11.16 0.54 -7.45
N LEU A 58 -10.51 1.70 -7.51
CA LEU A 58 -11.14 2.91 -8.05
C LEU A 58 -11.54 2.74 -9.52
N ALA A 59 -10.72 2.05 -10.32
CA ALA A 59 -11.06 1.76 -11.72
C ALA A 59 -12.28 0.83 -11.82
N LEU A 60 -12.35 -0.22 -11.00
CA LEU A 60 -13.50 -1.13 -10.93
C LEU A 60 -14.77 -0.40 -10.48
N LEU A 61 -14.67 0.44 -9.46
CA LEU A 61 -15.78 1.29 -9.00
C LEU A 61 -16.21 2.26 -10.10
N GLY A 62 -15.26 2.89 -10.79
CA GLY A 62 -15.53 3.79 -11.91
C GLY A 62 -16.28 3.09 -13.05
N LEU A 63 -15.91 1.85 -13.37
CA LEU A 63 -16.61 1.02 -14.36
C LEU A 63 -18.04 0.70 -13.91
N LEU A 64 -18.24 0.34 -12.65
CA LEU A 64 -19.57 0.08 -12.08
C LEU A 64 -20.46 1.32 -12.16
N VAL A 65 -19.92 2.50 -11.79
CA VAL A 65 -20.62 3.79 -11.87
C VAL A 65 -20.92 4.16 -13.31
N TYR A 66 -20.02 3.91 -14.26
CA TYR A 66 -20.23 4.16 -15.68
C TYR A 66 -21.38 3.30 -16.25
N MET A 67 -21.37 2.00 -15.96
CA MET A 67 -22.44 1.08 -16.35
C MET A 67 -23.79 1.51 -15.74
N GLY A 68 -23.80 1.82 -14.45
CA GLY A 68 -24.98 2.36 -13.77
C GLY A 68 -25.47 3.68 -14.40
N ALA A 69 -24.57 4.60 -14.73
CA ALA A 69 -24.91 5.88 -15.34
C ALA A 69 -25.62 5.72 -16.68
N ILE A 70 -25.20 4.77 -17.52
CA ILE A 70 -25.87 4.47 -18.80
C ILE A 70 -27.27 3.90 -18.54
N VAL A 71 -27.39 2.91 -17.65
CA VAL A 71 -28.68 2.28 -17.33
C VAL A 71 -29.68 3.30 -16.79
N PHE A 72 -29.28 4.11 -15.80
CA PHE A 72 -30.16 5.12 -15.21
C PHE A 72 -30.47 6.27 -16.17
N ARG A 73 -29.54 6.64 -17.05
CA ARG A 73 -29.82 7.65 -18.08
C ARG A 73 -30.94 7.20 -19.02
N VAL A 74 -30.89 5.95 -19.48
CA VAL A 74 -31.93 5.39 -20.37
C VAL A 74 -33.25 5.19 -19.61
N LEU A 75 -33.21 4.70 -18.37
CA LEU A 75 -34.41 4.46 -17.58
C LEU A 75 -35.14 5.74 -17.15
N LEU A 76 -34.39 6.82 -16.88
CA LEU A 76 -34.93 8.10 -16.42
C LEU A 76 -35.16 9.09 -17.57
N GLU A 77 -34.96 8.65 -18.82
CA GLU A 77 -35.20 9.47 -20.00
C GLU A 77 -36.68 9.92 -20.04
N GLY A 78 -36.91 11.23 -20.16
CA GLY A 78 -38.25 11.83 -20.13
C GLY A 78 -38.82 12.11 -18.73
N THR A 79 -38.11 11.79 -17.64
CA THR A 79 -38.52 12.17 -16.27
C THR A 79 -37.89 13.50 -15.83
N ALA A 80 -38.55 14.24 -14.91
CA ALA A 80 -38.02 15.49 -14.36
C ALA A 80 -36.67 15.28 -13.63
N LEU A 81 -36.54 14.13 -12.97
CA LEU A 81 -35.32 13.68 -12.30
C LEU A 81 -34.17 13.42 -13.30
N GLY A 82 -34.50 12.77 -14.42
CA GLY A 82 -33.56 12.50 -15.50
C GLY A 82 -33.03 13.78 -16.14
N ALA A 83 -33.90 14.79 -16.35
CA ALA A 83 -33.51 16.07 -16.90
C ALA A 83 -32.56 16.86 -15.99
N HIS A 84 -32.78 16.83 -14.66
CA HIS A 84 -32.01 17.64 -13.72
C HIS A 84 -30.70 16.99 -13.25
N ARG A 85 -30.64 15.65 -13.16
CA ARG A 85 -29.49 14.89 -12.63
C ARG A 85 -28.82 13.94 -13.62
N PHE A 86 -29.53 13.47 -14.65
CA PHE A 86 -29.03 12.44 -15.59
C PHE A 86 -28.95 12.91 -17.05
N GLY A 87 -28.94 14.22 -17.32
CA GLY A 87 -28.93 14.76 -18.69
C GLY A 87 -27.74 14.26 -19.54
N ASN A 88 -26.55 14.23 -18.95
CA ASN A 88 -25.32 13.76 -19.60
C ASN A 88 -24.74 12.55 -18.83
N VAL A 89 -24.05 11.65 -19.52
CA VAL A 89 -23.39 10.48 -18.89
C VAL A 89 -22.45 10.91 -17.76
N PHE A 90 -21.69 12.00 -17.96
CA PHE A 90 -20.80 12.53 -16.91
C PHE A 90 -21.58 13.08 -15.69
N ALA A 91 -22.72 13.73 -15.91
CA ALA A 91 -23.57 14.23 -14.83
C ALA A 91 -24.21 13.06 -14.06
N ALA A 92 -24.70 12.04 -14.77
CA ALA A 92 -25.21 10.80 -14.20
C ALA A 92 -24.15 10.08 -13.36
N MET A 93 -22.91 9.96 -13.87
CA MET A 93 -21.79 9.40 -13.11
C MET A 93 -21.49 10.23 -11.86
N ALA A 94 -21.51 11.57 -11.95
CA ALA A 94 -21.27 12.45 -10.81
C ALA A 94 -22.35 12.32 -9.75
N THR A 95 -23.63 12.27 -10.13
CA THR A 95 -24.75 12.04 -9.20
C THR A 95 -24.66 10.66 -8.56
N LEU A 96 -24.44 9.60 -9.33
CA LEU A 96 -24.29 8.25 -8.77
C LEU A 96 -23.08 8.16 -7.83
N LEU A 97 -21.95 8.73 -8.20
CA LEU A 97 -20.75 8.68 -7.36
C LEU A 97 -20.88 9.56 -6.11
N LEU A 98 -21.25 10.83 -6.26
CA LEU A 98 -21.23 11.81 -5.17
C LEU A 98 -22.47 11.71 -4.29
N GLU A 99 -23.63 11.51 -4.88
CA GLU A 99 -24.91 11.57 -4.16
C GLU A 99 -25.37 10.19 -3.71
N VAL A 100 -25.07 9.12 -4.46
CA VAL A 100 -25.53 7.77 -4.15
C VAL A 100 -24.45 6.93 -3.44
N THR A 101 -23.21 6.96 -3.93
CA THR A 101 -22.11 6.13 -3.41
C THR A 101 -21.33 6.80 -2.27
N LEU A 102 -20.96 8.08 -2.41
CA LEU A 102 -20.13 8.78 -1.42
C LEU A 102 -20.94 9.49 -0.34
N SER A 103 -22.20 9.82 -0.61
CA SER A 103 -23.05 10.52 0.36
C SER A 103 -23.94 9.57 1.13
N GLY A 104 -23.49 9.20 2.33
CA GLY A 104 -24.26 8.36 3.25
C GLY A 104 -25.62 8.95 3.67
N THR A 105 -25.82 10.27 3.56
CA THR A 105 -27.07 10.96 3.96
C THR A 105 -27.85 11.55 2.79
N LYS A 106 -27.21 11.88 1.65
CA LYS A 106 -27.91 12.48 0.49
C LYS A 106 -28.42 11.46 -0.52
N GLY A 107 -28.04 10.19 -0.43
CA GLY A 107 -28.59 9.14 -1.30
C GLY A 107 -30.07 8.84 -1.07
N GLY A 108 -30.54 8.96 0.19
CA GLY A 108 -31.93 8.69 0.57
C GLY A 108 -32.96 9.58 -0.16
N PRO A 109 -32.77 10.92 -0.19
CA PRO A 109 -33.62 11.81 -0.98
C PRO A 109 -33.69 11.46 -2.46
N VAL A 110 -32.55 11.10 -3.10
CA VAL A 110 -32.49 10.74 -4.53
C VAL A 110 -33.30 9.47 -4.81
N ILE A 111 -33.15 8.45 -3.95
CA ILE A 111 -33.91 7.19 -4.05
C ILE A 111 -35.41 7.45 -3.87
N ARG A 112 -35.78 8.30 -2.91
CA ARG A 112 -37.18 8.63 -2.61
C ARG A 112 -37.84 9.43 -3.73
N GLU A 113 -37.10 10.35 -4.34
CA GLU A 113 -37.55 11.14 -5.49
C GLU A 113 -37.70 10.26 -6.75
N ALA A 114 -36.84 9.25 -6.92
CA ALA A 114 -36.99 8.26 -7.99
C ALA A 114 -38.21 7.34 -7.74
N ALA A 115 -38.43 6.93 -6.50
CA ALA A 115 -39.57 6.10 -6.10
C ALA A 115 -40.92 6.83 -6.25
N SER A 116 -40.97 8.16 -6.14
CA SER A 116 -42.20 8.93 -6.34
C SER A 116 -42.66 8.99 -7.80
N HIS A 117 -41.76 8.73 -8.75
CA HIS A 117 -42.12 8.58 -10.16
C HIS A 117 -42.52 7.14 -10.47
N HIS A 118 -41.65 6.17 -10.17
CA HIS A 118 -41.96 4.74 -10.22
C HIS A 118 -41.15 3.98 -9.17
N VAL A 119 -41.83 3.12 -8.41
CA VAL A 119 -41.22 2.30 -7.36
C VAL A 119 -40.07 1.44 -7.91
N ALA A 120 -40.18 0.96 -9.15
CA ALA A 120 -39.14 0.17 -9.81
C ALA A 120 -37.80 0.92 -9.96
N TYR A 121 -37.84 2.22 -10.28
CA TYR A 121 -36.63 3.04 -10.42
C TYR A 121 -35.97 3.29 -9.05
N GLY A 122 -36.77 3.57 -8.03
CA GLY A 122 -36.29 3.69 -6.65
C GLY A 122 -35.65 2.40 -6.14
N LEU A 123 -36.26 1.25 -6.41
CA LEU A 123 -35.72 -0.05 -6.01
C LEU A 123 -34.40 -0.38 -6.72
N LEU A 124 -34.32 -0.13 -8.03
CA LEU A 124 -33.08 -0.33 -8.79
C LEU A 124 -31.94 0.56 -8.26
N LEU A 125 -32.25 1.82 -7.96
CA LEU A 125 -31.29 2.79 -7.44
C LEU A 125 -30.83 2.43 -6.02
N LEU A 126 -31.73 1.88 -5.19
CA LEU A 126 -31.41 1.33 -3.88
C LEU A 126 -30.48 0.10 -3.98
N VAL A 127 -30.78 -0.85 -4.86
CA VAL A 127 -29.94 -2.05 -5.09
C VAL A 127 -28.56 -1.65 -5.61
N PHE A 128 -28.50 -0.70 -6.55
CA PHE A 128 -27.23 -0.14 -7.02
C PHE A 128 -26.44 0.53 -5.88
N ALA A 129 -27.10 1.35 -5.06
CA ALA A 129 -26.48 2.02 -3.91
C ALA A 129 -25.90 1.01 -2.91
N LEU A 130 -26.65 -0.05 -2.60
CA LEU A 130 -26.20 -1.15 -1.75
C LEU A 130 -24.96 -1.84 -2.33
N LEU A 131 -25.00 -2.23 -3.61
CA LEU A 131 -23.88 -2.88 -4.29
C LEU A 131 -22.64 -1.98 -4.32
N ALA A 132 -22.80 -0.70 -4.65
CA ALA A 132 -21.72 0.27 -4.71
C ALA A 132 -21.10 0.49 -3.31
N ASN A 133 -21.92 0.66 -2.27
CA ASN A 133 -21.45 0.87 -0.91
C ASN A 133 -20.79 -0.38 -0.31
N VAL A 134 -21.35 -1.57 -0.55
CA VAL A 134 -20.73 -2.84 -0.13
C VAL A 134 -19.39 -3.04 -0.85
N THR A 135 -19.31 -2.70 -2.14
CA THR A 135 -18.04 -2.78 -2.88
C THR A 135 -17.01 -1.82 -2.32
N VAL A 136 -17.37 -0.56 -2.08
CA VAL A 136 -16.44 0.44 -1.52
C VAL A 136 -15.98 0.02 -0.12
N MET A 137 -16.91 -0.26 0.79
CA MET A 137 -16.58 -0.63 2.17
C MET A 137 -15.83 -1.96 2.23
N GLY A 138 -16.32 -2.99 1.54
CA GLY A 138 -15.73 -4.32 1.55
C GLY A 138 -14.31 -4.33 0.98
N VAL A 139 -14.06 -3.58 -0.09
CA VAL A 139 -12.73 -3.53 -0.70
C VAL A 139 -11.78 -2.63 0.09
N LEU A 140 -12.25 -1.51 0.66
CA LEU A 140 -11.43 -0.69 1.55
C LEU A 140 -10.99 -1.49 2.79
N THR A 141 -11.90 -2.25 3.41
CA THR A 141 -11.56 -3.14 4.52
C THR A 141 -10.57 -4.23 4.08
N GLY A 142 -10.79 -4.85 2.92
CA GLY A 142 -9.89 -5.86 2.37
C GLY A 142 -8.46 -5.33 2.15
N LEU A 143 -8.34 -4.13 1.59
CA LEU A 143 -7.05 -3.46 1.40
C LEU A 143 -6.40 -3.12 2.75
N LEU A 144 -7.15 -2.58 3.72
CA LEU A 144 -6.60 -2.29 5.05
C LEU A 144 -6.04 -3.55 5.69
N VAL A 145 -6.78 -4.66 5.65
CA VAL A 145 -6.29 -5.95 6.16
C VAL A 145 -5.03 -6.39 5.42
N GLN A 146 -4.98 -6.25 4.09
CA GLN A 146 -3.81 -6.61 3.31
C GLN A 146 -2.60 -5.73 3.65
N THR A 147 -2.79 -4.42 3.82
CA THR A 147 -1.71 -3.50 4.21
C THR A 147 -1.17 -3.81 5.60
N VAL A 148 -2.03 -4.11 6.57
CA VAL A 148 -1.61 -4.51 7.93
C VAL A 148 -0.81 -5.80 7.87
N LYS A 149 -1.24 -6.79 7.07
CA LYS A 149 -0.48 -8.03 6.85
C LYS A 149 0.89 -7.79 6.22
N THR A 150 0.97 -6.94 5.20
CA THR A 150 2.26 -6.61 4.55
C THR A 150 3.20 -5.88 5.52
N VAL A 151 2.69 -4.95 6.33
CA VAL A 151 3.51 -4.24 7.32
C VAL A 151 4.00 -5.20 8.40
N ALA A 152 3.13 -6.05 8.94
CA ALA A 152 3.50 -7.05 9.93
C ALA A 152 4.56 -8.05 9.39
N GLN A 153 4.48 -8.41 8.11
CA GLN A 153 5.47 -9.26 7.47
C GLN A 153 6.83 -8.55 7.29
N ALA A 154 6.82 -7.29 6.86
CA ALA A 154 8.04 -6.49 6.73
C ALA A 154 8.75 -6.28 8.09
N GLU A 155 7.99 -5.98 9.15
CA GLU A 155 8.54 -5.87 10.50
C GLU A 155 9.12 -7.20 10.99
N LYS A 156 8.46 -8.32 10.69
CA LYS A 156 8.95 -9.66 11.05
C LYS A 156 10.24 -10.02 10.32
N GLU A 157 10.35 -9.68 9.04
CA GLU A 157 11.57 -9.87 8.24
C GLU A 157 12.73 -9.01 8.77
N GLU A 158 12.48 -7.75 9.13
CA GLU A 158 13.50 -6.88 9.74
C GLU A 158 13.91 -7.36 11.14
N ALA A 159 12.96 -7.84 11.95
CA ALA A 159 13.25 -8.40 13.27
C ALA A 159 14.04 -9.71 13.17
N HIS A 160 13.68 -10.60 12.25
CA HIS A 160 14.41 -11.84 11.99
C HIS A 160 15.82 -11.55 11.44
N GLY A 161 15.97 -10.58 10.52
CA GLY A 161 17.28 -10.21 9.98
C GLY A 161 18.23 -9.62 11.03
N LYS A 162 17.70 -8.76 11.92
CA LYS A 162 18.49 -8.21 13.04
C LYS A 162 18.84 -9.28 14.06
N SER A 163 17.89 -10.17 14.41
CA SER A 163 18.14 -11.26 15.34
C SER A 163 19.17 -12.24 14.79
N MET A 164 19.09 -12.60 13.51
CA MET A 164 20.05 -13.48 12.86
C MET A 164 21.45 -12.86 12.82
N ALA A 165 21.56 -11.56 12.52
CA ALA A 165 22.86 -10.88 12.53
C ALA A 165 23.52 -10.85 13.93
N LEU A 166 22.72 -10.65 15.00
CA LEU A 166 23.21 -10.71 16.38
C LEU A 166 23.63 -12.12 16.77
N ILE A 167 22.82 -13.11 16.42
CA ILE A 167 23.10 -14.53 16.62
C ILE A 167 24.40 -14.92 15.92
N VAL A 168 24.61 -14.50 14.67
CA VAL A 168 25.83 -14.78 13.89
C VAL A 168 27.06 -14.13 14.53
N ASP A 169 26.94 -12.89 14.99
CA ASP A 169 28.04 -12.20 15.70
C ASP A 169 28.37 -12.89 17.05
N GLU A 170 27.36 -13.36 17.78
CA GLU A 170 27.54 -14.07 19.08
C GLU A 170 28.08 -15.49 18.88
N LEU A 171 27.62 -16.21 17.86
CA LEU A 171 28.19 -17.49 17.40
C LEU A 171 29.68 -17.34 17.07
N TRP A 172 30.04 -16.30 16.32
CA TRP A 172 31.42 -16.03 15.97
C TRP A 172 32.27 -15.72 17.22
N ALA A 173 31.72 -14.97 18.18
CA ALA A 173 32.39 -14.67 19.44
C ALA A 173 32.67 -15.94 20.26
N LEU A 174 31.67 -16.82 20.43
CA LEU A 174 31.79 -18.08 21.17
C LEU A 174 32.80 -19.05 20.51
N LEU A 175 32.84 -19.08 19.17
CA LEU A 175 33.81 -19.87 18.43
C LEU A 175 35.24 -19.31 18.57
N THR A 176 35.39 -17.98 18.58
CA THR A 176 36.70 -17.31 18.71
C THR A 176 37.27 -17.42 20.13
N GLU A 177 36.43 -17.34 21.16
CA GLU A 177 36.83 -17.45 22.58
C GLU A 177 37.41 -18.83 22.90
N LYS A 178 36.80 -19.90 22.38
CA LYS A 178 37.27 -21.27 22.62
C LYS A 178 38.52 -21.65 21.82
N GLN A 179 38.82 -20.95 20.73
CA GLN A 179 39.88 -21.34 19.79
C GLN A 179 41.12 -20.45 19.83
N GLY A 180 41.17 -19.42 20.67
CA GLY A 180 42.38 -18.62 20.86
C GLY A 180 42.76 -17.80 19.62
N HIS A 181 41.82 -16.98 19.11
CA HIS A 181 42.05 -16.02 18.02
C HIS A 181 42.41 -16.64 16.65
N ALA A 182 41.70 -17.69 16.24
CA ALA A 182 41.79 -18.17 14.86
C ALA A 182 41.02 -17.23 13.90
N GLU A 183 41.68 -16.72 12.85
CA GLU A 183 41.06 -15.90 11.79
C GLU A 183 40.12 -16.69 10.86
N SER A 184 40.18 -18.02 10.91
CA SER A 184 39.37 -18.92 10.08
C SER A 184 38.85 -20.11 10.88
N ILE A 185 37.60 -20.47 10.68
CA ILE A 185 36.99 -21.69 11.23
C ILE A 185 36.93 -22.73 10.11
N SER A 186 37.31 -23.98 10.38
CA SER A 186 37.12 -25.10 9.46
C SER A 186 35.86 -25.90 9.79
N GLU A 187 35.33 -26.63 8.81
CA GLU A 187 34.14 -27.47 8.94
C GLU A 187 34.27 -28.52 10.07
N GLN A 188 35.45 -29.13 10.21
CA GLN A 188 35.77 -30.08 11.28
C GLN A 188 35.78 -29.41 12.65
N GLN A 189 36.18 -28.15 12.74
CA GLN A 189 36.18 -27.40 14.00
C GLN A 189 34.76 -26.97 14.42
N LEU A 190 33.92 -26.61 13.45
CA LEU A 190 32.52 -26.29 13.71
C LEU A 190 31.76 -27.53 14.20
N THR A 191 31.89 -28.66 13.50
CA THR A 191 31.23 -29.93 13.87
C THR A 191 31.71 -30.46 15.23
N THR A 192 33.02 -30.37 15.51
CA THR A 192 33.57 -30.71 16.83
C THR A 192 33.01 -29.81 17.93
N SER A 193 32.85 -28.51 17.65
CA SER A 193 32.27 -27.55 18.60
C SER A 193 30.78 -27.82 18.85
N LEU A 194 30.01 -28.16 17.81
CA LEU A 194 28.59 -28.57 17.89
C LEU A 194 28.38 -29.88 18.64
N THR A 195 29.39 -30.75 18.68
CA THR A 195 29.35 -31.99 19.47
C THR A 195 29.43 -31.73 20.98
N VAL A 196 29.96 -30.56 21.39
CA VAL A 196 30.02 -30.18 22.80
C VAL A 196 28.62 -29.78 23.28
N LYS A 197 28.02 -30.59 24.15
CA LYS A 197 26.68 -30.36 24.74
C LYS A 197 26.45 -28.94 25.25
N ARG A 198 27.49 -28.30 25.81
CA ARG A 198 27.42 -26.91 26.30
C ARG A 198 27.19 -25.92 25.15
N PHE A 199 27.95 -26.05 24.06
CA PHE A 199 27.83 -25.19 22.89
C PHE A 199 26.53 -25.43 22.13
N ALA A 200 26.11 -26.69 21.96
CA ALA A 200 24.80 -27.01 21.38
C ALA A 200 23.64 -26.42 22.21
N LYS A 201 23.76 -26.43 23.54
CA LYS A 201 22.78 -25.82 24.43
C LYS A 201 22.78 -24.30 24.33
N ASP A 202 23.95 -23.68 24.33
CA ASP A 202 24.09 -22.23 24.18
C ASP A 202 23.49 -21.76 22.83
N LEU A 203 23.70 -22.51 21.74
CA LEU A 203 23.08 -22.25 20.43
C LEU A 203 21.56 -22.42 20.41
N HIS A 204 21.07 -23.47 21.07
CA HIS A 204 19.63 -23.71 21.18
C HIS A 204 18.96 -22.61 22.04
N ASP A 205 19.61 -22.15 23.10
CA ASP A 205 19.14 -21.06 23.96
C ASP A 205 19.15 -19.70 23.21
N LEU A 206 20.02 -19.55 22.21
CA LEU A 206 20.04 -18.43 21.25
C LEU A 206 18.96 -18.52 20.15
N GLY A 207 18.18 -19.61 20.11
CA GLY A 207 17.10 -19.81 19.12
C GLY A 207 17.60 -20.20 17.73
N VAL A 208 18.83 -20.71 17.62
CA VAL A 208 19.40 -21.20 16.36
C VAL A 208 18.94 -22.62 16.10
N ASP A 209 18.39 -22.88 14.92
CA ASP A 209 18.12 -24.23 14.47
C ASP A 209 19.45 -24.95 14.15
N LEU A 210 19.82 -25.88 15.04
CA LEU A 210 21.04 -26.67 14.94
C LEU A 210 21.03 -27.59 13.72
N GLU A 211 19.88 -28.15 13.33
CA GLU A 211 19.79 -29.03 12.17
C GLU A 211 19.94 -28.23 10.87
N GLY A 212 19.28 -27.07 10.80
CA GLY A 212 19.43 -26.12 9.69
C GLY A 212 20.87 -25.61 9.55
N LEU A 213 21.54 -25.31 10.67
CA LEU A 213 22.93 -24.85 10.67
C LEU A 213 23.90 -25.94 10.19
N ILE A 214 23.73 -27.20 10.62
CA ILE A 214 24.56 -28.32 10.17
C ILE A 214 24.38 -28.55 8.66
N SER A 215 23.14 -28.58 8.18
CA SER A 215 22.85 -28.76 6.76
C SER A 215 23.37 -27.60 5.90
N ALA A 216 23.27 -26.36 6.37
CA ALA A 216 23.77 -25.20 5.64
C ALA A 216 25.30 -25.10 5.70
N SER A 217 25.91 -25.47 6.83
CA SER A 217 27.36 -25.39 7.02
C SER A 217 28.11 -26.23 5.99
N GLY A 218 27.70 -27.46 5.71
CA GLY A 218 28.34 -28.31 4.69
C GLY A 218 28.40 -27.65 3.31
N PHE A 219 27.29 -27.02 2.88
CA PHE A 219 27.24 -26.29 1.60
C PHE A 219 28.10 -25.02 1.60
N ILE A 220 28.07 -24.26 2.70
CA ILE A 220 28.83 -23.01 2.83
C ILE A 220 30.35 -23.29 2.86
N PHE A 221 30.77 -24.36 3.54
CA PHE A 221 32.18 -24.77 3.60
C PHE A 221 32.68 -25.39 2.30
N GLU A 222 31.86 -26.15 1.57
CA GLU A 222 32.20 -26.63 0.21
C GLU A 222 32.45 -25.48 -0.76
N GLN A 223 31.65 -24.41 -0.71
CA GLN A 223 31.85 -23.22 -1.56
C GLN A 223 33.12 -22.42 -1.25
N HIS A 224 33.63 -22.50 -0.02
CA HIS A 224 34.77 -21.69 0.45
C HIS A 224 36.04 -22.52 0.70
N ALA A 225 36.18 -23.66 0.04
CA ALA A 225 37.35 -24.54 0.15
C ALA A 225 37.68 -24.97 1.60
N GLY A 226 36.65 -25.16 2.43
CA GLY A 226 36.76 -25.72 3.78
C GLY A 226 37.16 -24.73 4.89
N ARG A 227 37.24 -23.42 4.62
CA ARG A 227 37.55 -22.38 5.62
C ARG A 227 36.65 -21.16 5.48
N LEU A 228 36.09 -20.69 6.59
CA LEU A 228 35.28 -19.47 6.65
C LEU A 228 35.94 -18.41 7.51
N SER A 229 36.07 -17.21 6.95
CA SER A 229 36.50 -15.99 7.65
C SER A 229 35.28 -15.14 8.05
N LYS A 230 35.43 -14.25 9.04
CA LYS A 230 34.35 -13.37 9.55
C LYS A 230 33.51 -12.65 8.48
N PRO A 231 34.06 -12.10 7.38
CA PRO A 231 33.24 -11.48 6.32
C PRO A 231 32.49 -12.47 5.41
N GLN A 232 32.84 -13.76 5.43
CA GLN A 232 32.19 -14.82 4.64
C GLN A 232 31.13 -15.58 5.46
N PHE A 233 31.10 -15.38 6.78
CA PHE A 233 30.14 -15.97 7.70
C PHE A 233 28.87 -15.10 7.91
N LYS A 234 28.89 -13.87 7.38
CA LYS A 234 27.83 -12.85 7.53
C LYS A 234 26.99 -12.74 6.26
#